data_AF-M4Z6W9-F1
#
_entry.id   AF-M4Z6W9-F1
#
_cell.length_a   1.000
_cell.length_b   1.000
_cell.length_c   1.000
_cell.angle_alpha   90.00
_cell.angle_beta   90.00
_cell.angle_gamma   90.00
#
_symmetry.space_group_name_H-M   'P 1'
#
loop_
_entity.id
_entity.type
_entity.pdbx_description
1 polymer ?
#
loop_
_entity_poly.entity_id
_entity_poly.type
_entity_poly.pdbx_seq_one_letter_code
_entity_poly.pdbx_strand_id
1 'polypeptide(L)'
;MATLITINVINKSLNAQNFFFFQQPAVYSGGPQVYTNSLYSQTLLPNATSGAVLTFSMILQYYAGAAQQVQPPQVGQPSGQLAAIQPINLTPASGGAPTNNTTQMTVSPSLGLSVPVSTAGPQPGSFRIVTPTFNPVLAQYNAGSAVQSVSGAITLSNFVTVQPTSNLDCQPVIIFYVQTGNYTAGTVMNFTSSSINAAVCDATPGYTTFNVTYNADGTWTVKNMALARLADGQVGLVERSSGGTSLIGAAGPNADVKNEAGTAVISTGTAANFNLPVTITNLSNPGAIHRLSEYQVGPTGGPYRGSMCTAIDATTATGTFSS
;
A
#
# COMPACT_ATOMS: atom_id res chain seq x y z
N MET A 1 -6.62 -26.82 2.86
CA MET A 1 -6.76 -25.94 4.04
C MET A 1 -6.36 -24.55 3.58
N ALA A 2 -7.18 -23.52 3.81
CA ALA A 2 -6.88 -22.17 3.34
C ALA A 2 -5.81 -21.54 4.24
N THR A 3 -4.77 -20.95 3.66
CA THR A 3 -3.76 -20.20 4.41
C THR A 3 -4.38 -18.90 4.92
N LEU A 4 -4.14 -18.53 6.18
CA LEU A 4 -4.66 -17.30 6.78
C LEU A 4 -3.52 -16.30 6.98
N ILE A 5 -3.77 -15.03 6.67
CA ILE A 5 -2.96 -13.92 7.17
C ILE A 5 -3.58 -13.47 8.49
N THR A 6 -2.77 -13.39 9.54
CA THR A 6 -3.17 -12.91 10.87
C THR A 6 -2.28 -11.76 11.30
N ILE A 7 -2.89 -10.62 11.66
CA ILE A 7 -2.19 -9.45 12.18
C ILE A 7 -2.75 -9.14 13.56
N ASN A 8 -1.91 -9.28 14.58
CA ASN A 8 -2.25 -9.00 15.98
C ASN A 8 -1.66 -7.66 16.37
N VAL A 9 -2.48 -6.72 16.85
CA VAL A 9 -2.06 -5.37 17.22
C VAL A 9 -2.21 -5.18 18.73
N ILE A 10 -1.18 -4.63 19.35
CA ILE A 10 -1.16 -4.19 20.75
C ILE A 10 -0.92 -2.68 20.79
N ASN A 11 -1.72 -1.98 21.59
CA ASN A 11 -1.55 -0.55 21.85
C ASN A 11 -0.75 -0.34 23.16
N LYS A 12 0.50 0.09 23.08
CA LYS A 12 1.32 0.49 24.23
C LYS A 12 1.30 1.99 24.49
N SER A 13 0.55 2.78 23.72
CA SER A 13 0.36 4.20 24.02
C SER A 13 -0.49 4.40 25.27
N LEU A 14 -0.47 5.62 25.80
CA LEU A 14 -1.23 5.97 27.01
C LEU A 14 -2.74 6.15 26.75
N ASN A 15 -3.14 6.25 25.48
CA ASN A 15 -4.52 6.59 25.09
C ASN A 15 -5.15 5.46 24.27
N ALA A 16 -6.48 5.42 24.27
CA ALA A 16 -7.22 4.61 23.30
C ALA A 16 -6.89 5.09 21.88
N GLN A 17 -6.67 4.15 20.97
CA GLN A 17 -6.37 4.45 19.57
C GLN A 17 -7.35 3.70 18.67
N ASN A 18 -7.79 4.35 17.61
CA ASN A 18 -8.54 3.70 16.55
C ASN A 18 -7.56 3.22 15.50
N PHE A 19 -7.56 1.92 15.23
CA PHE A 19 -6.68 1.29 14.23
C PHE A 19 -7.50 0.91 13.02
N PHE A 20 -6.94 1.11 11.83
CA PHE A 20 -7.49 0.60 10.59
C PHE A 20 -6.43 -0.11 9.75
N PHE A 21 -6.90 -1.05 8.94
CA PHE A 21 -6.07 -1.96 8.15
C PHE A 21 -6.34 -1.76 6.68
N PHE A 22 -5.30 -1.81 5.86
CA PHE A 22 -5.42 -1.68 4.42
C PHE A 22 -4.30 -2.42 3.72
N GLN A 23 -4.44 -2.63 2.42
CA GLN A 23 -3.46 -3.33 1.60
C GLN A 23 -2.76 -2.37 0.67
N GLN A 24 -1.51 -2.65 0.34
CA GLN A 24 -0.83 -2.05 -0.79
C GLN A 24 -1.72 -2.16 -2.05
N PRO A 25 -1.97 -1.04 -2.76
CA PRO A 25 -2.67 -1.08 -4.02
C PRO A 25 -2.01 -2.06 -4.99
N ALA A 26 -2.84 -2.87 -5.65
CA ALA A 26 -2.37 -3.67 -6.78
C ALA A 26 -1.88 -2.76 -7.91
N VAL A 27 -1.01 -3.29 -8.76
CA VAL A 27 -0.65 -2.62 -10.01
C VAL A 27 -1.74 -2.94 -11.03
N TYR A 28 -2.33 -1.90 -11.62
CA TYR A 28 -3.43 -2.02 -12.57
C TYR A 28 -3.01 -1.64 -13.98
N SER A 29 -3.52 -2.38 -14.97
CA SER A 29 -3.61 -1.90 -16.35
C SER A 29 -5.10 -1.84 -16.75
N GLY A 30 -5.55 -0.68 -17.25
CA GLY A 30 -6.95 -0.48 -17.66
C GLY A 30 -7.83 0.38 -16.72
N GLY A 31 -7.25 1.26 -15.90
CA GLY A 31 -8.00 2.25 -15.10
C GLY A 31 -7.16 3.49 -14.74
N PRO A 32 -7.74 4.70 -14.72
CA PRO A 32 -6.96 5.94 -14.57
C PRO A 32 -6.56 6.26 -13.12
N GLN A 33 -7.34 5.80 -12.14
CA GLN A 33 -7.13 6.09 -10.73
C GLN A 33 -7.43 4.86 -9.88
N VAL A 34 -6.50 4.52 -9.00
CA VAL A 34 -6.62 3.42 -8.04
C VAL A 34 -7.10 3.97 -6.71
N TYR A 35 -8.18 3.39 -6.19
CA TYR A 35 -8.72 3.66 -4.87
C TYR A 35 -8.39 2.49 -3.95
N THR A 36 -8.32 2.76 -2.65
CA THR A 36 -8.08 1.75 -1.61
C THR A 36 -9.16 1.89 -0.55
N ASN A 37 -9.71 0.78 -0.06
CA ASN A 37 -10.58 0.81 1.09
C ASN A 37 -9.83 0.43 2.37
N SER A 38 -10.31 0.95 3.49
CA SER A 38 -10.03 0.31 4.77
C SER A 38 -10.72 -1.06 4.80
N LEU A 39 -9.99 -2.08 5.22
CA LEU A 39 -10.44 -3.47 5.28
C LEU A 39 -11.08 -3.80 6.62
N TYR A 40 -10.63 -3.12 7.66
CA TYR A 40 -11.04 -3.38 9.03
C TYR A 40 -10.66 -2.18 9.89
N SER A 41 -11.44 -1.93 10.94
CA SER A 41 -11.16 -0.85 11.89
C SER A 41 -11.72 -1.15 13.26
N GLN A 42 -10.98 -0.82 14.32
CA GLN A 42 -11.49 -0.91 15.69
C GLN A 42 -10.68 -0.04 16.66
N THR A 43 -11.38 0.54 17.64
CA THR A 43 -10.75 1.18 18.79
C THR A 43 -10.16 0.15 19.75
N LEU A 44 -8.91 0.32 20.14
CA LEU A 44 -8.18 -0.53 21.08
C LEU A 44 -7.63 0.31 22.25
N LEU A 45 -8.00 -0.09 23.46
CA LEU A 45 -7.50 0.52 24.71
C LEU A 45 -6.01 0.22 24.94
N PRO A 46 -5.30 1.02 25.75
CA PRO A 46 -3.94 0.69 26.18
C PRO A 46 -3.86 -0.73 26.76
N ASN A 47 -2.89 -1.50 26.31
CA ASN A 47 -2.72 -2.89 26.70
C ASN A 47 -2.35 -3.02 28.18
N ALA A 48 -1.59 -2.06 28.73
CA ALA A 48 -1.21 -2.05 30.14
C ALA A 48 -2.42 -1.99 31.10
N THR A 49 -3.56 -1.44 30.67
CA THR A 49 -4.78 -1.32 31.49
C THR A 49 -5.88 -2.29 31.09
N SER A 50 -5.86 -2.82 29.86
CA SER A 50 -6.95 -3.65 29.33
C SER A 50 -6.56 -5.09 29.01
N GLY A 51 -5.27 -5.38 28.81
CA GLY A 51 -4.80 -6.65 28.26
C GLY A 51 -5.26 -6.94 26.83
N ALA A 52 -5.94 -6.00 26.15
CA ALA A 52 -6.57 -6.23 24.87
C ALA A 52 -5.55 -6.38 23.73
N VAL A 53 -5.90 -7.22 22.76
CA VAL A 53 -5.19 -7.44 21.49
C VAL A 53 -6.21 -7.36 20.36
N LEU A 54 -5.95 -6.55 19.35
CA LEU A 54 -6.80 -6.46 18.15
C LEU A 54 -6.31 -7.46 17.11
N THR A 55 -7.17 -8.36 16.65
CA THR A 55 -6.80 -9.39 15.67
C THR A 55 -7.53 -9.14 14.36
N PHE A 56 -6.78 -8.86 13.30
CA PHE A 56 -7.27 -8.90 11.92
C PHE A 56 -6.87 -10.24 11.29
N SER A 57 -7.81 -10.89 10.60
CA SER A 57 -7.53 -12.14 9.90
C SER A 57 -8.31 -12.25 8.59
N MET A 58 -7.65 -12.80 7.58
CA MET A 58 -8.22 -12.99 6.25
C MET A 58 -7.63 -14.21 5.56
N ILE A 59 -8.36 -14.73 4.58
CA ILE A 59 -7.89 -15.84 3.76
C ILE A 59 -6.85 -15.33 2.76
N LEU A 60 -5.66 -15.93 2.74
CA LEU A 60 -4.65 -15.71 1.72
C LEU A 60 -5.08 -16.41 0.43
N GLN A 61 -5.96 -15.74 -0.30
CA GLN A 61 -6.47 -16.13 -1.60
C GLN A 61 -6.59 -14.86 -2.44
N TYR A 62 -6.15 -14.92 -3.70
CA TYR A 62 -6.42 -13.81 -4.61
C TYR A 62 -7.88 -13.87 -5.03
N TYR A 63 -8.53 -12.72 -4.96
CA TYR A 63 -9.92 -12.59 -5.36
C TYR A 63 -10.06 -11.44 -6.36
N ALA A 64 -10.68 -11.75 -7.50
CA ALA A 64 -11.26 -10.74 -8.34
C ALA A 64 -12.56 -10.27 -7.69
N GLY A 65 -12.75 -8.96 -7.59
CA GLY A 65 -13.99 -8.37 -7.11
C GLY A 65 -14.56 -7.34 -8.05
N ALA A 66 -15.88 -7.22 -8.01
CA ALA A 66 -16.62 -6.15 -8.66
C ALA A 66 -17.68 -5.61 -7.70
N ALA A 67 -17.95 -4.31 -7.74
CA ALA A 67 -19.00 -3.67 -6.97
C ALA A 67 -19.74 -2.60 -7.79
N GLN A 68 -21.04 -2.47 -7.58
CA GLN A 68 -21.81 -1.37 -8.16
C GLN A 68 -21.57 -0.10 -7.36
N GLN A 69 -21.27 1.00 -8.06
CA GLN A 69 -21.13 2.31 -7.44
C GLN A 69 -22.52 2.87 -7.08
N VAL A 70 -22.63 3.40 -5.88
CA VAL A 70 -23.77 4.25 -5.48
C VAL A 70 -23.48 5.71 -5.82
N GLN A 71 -22.23 6.10 -5.62
CA GLN A 71 -21.67 7.42 -5.91
C GLN A 71 -20.20 7.24 -6.34
N PRO A 72 -19.62 8.22 -7.04
CA PRO A 72 -18.20 8.19 -7.38
C PRO A 72 -17.32 7.97 -6.13
N PRO A 73 -16.25 7.17 -6.22
CA PRO A 73 -15.39 6.90 -5.06
C PRO A 73 -14.78 8.19 -4.48
N GLN A 74 -15.06 8.45 -3.21
CA GLN A 74 -14.57 9.61 -2.47
C GLN A 74 -14.01 9.19 -1.10
N VAL A 75 -12.90 9.79 -0.69
CA VAL A 75 -12.25 9.50 0.59
C VAL A 75 -13.23 9.69 1.76
N GLY A 76 -13.28 8.71 2.66
CA GLY A 76 -14.20 8.65 3.80
C GLY A 76 -15.59 8.11 3.48
N GLN A 77 -15.90 7.85 2.21
CA GLN A 77 -17.22 7.36 1.79
C GLN A 77 -17.22 5.86 1.44
N PRO A 78 -18.36 5.17 1.58
CA PRO A 78 -18.50 3.80 1.08
C PRO A 78 -18.21 3.69 -0.41
N SER A 79 -17.52 2.62 -0.80
CA SER A 79 -17.10 2.39 -2.20
C SER A 79 -18.13 1.66 -3.06
N GLY A 80 -19.16 1.03 -2.48
CA GLY A 80 -20.18 0.30 -3.21
C GLY A 80 -21.22 -0.36 -2.29
N GLN A 81 -22.24 -0.96 -2.89
CA GLN A 81 -23.33 -1.67 -2.18
C GLN A 81 -23.36 -3.16 -2.52
N LEU A 82 -23.72 -3.48 -3.76
CA LEU A 82 -23.73 -4.86 -4.24
C LEU A 82 -22.32 -5.20 -4.71
N ALA A 83 -21.77 -6.32 -4.23
CA ALA A 83 -20.45 -6.81 -4.59
C ALA A 83 -20.48 -8.28 -5.00
N ALA A 84 -19.62 -8.64 -5.95
CA ALA A 84 -19.35 -10.01 -6.38
C ALA A 84 -17.87 -10.29 -6.23
N ILE A 85 -17.53 -11.53 -5.86
CA ILE A 85 -16.15 -11.98 -5.68
C ILE A 85 -15.96 -13.37 -6.28
N GLN A 86 -14.78 -13.63 -6.87
CA GLN A 86 -14.38 -14.96 -7.32
C GLN A 86 -12.93 -15.25 -6.91
N PRO A 87 -12.64 -16.42 -6.29
CA PRO A 87 -11.27 -16.87 -6.11
C PRO A 87 -10.62 -17.02 -7.48
N ILE A 88 -9.47 -16.39 -7.69
CA ILE A 88 -8.78 -16.35 -8.97
C ILE A 88 -7.29 -16.68 -8.78
N ASN A 89 -6.66 -17.22 -9.81
CA ASN A 89 -5.22 -17.47 -9.80
C ASN A 89 -4.48 -16.40 -10.59
N LEU A 90 -3.19 -16.22 -10.29
CA LEU A 90 -2.35 -15.32 -11.05
C LEU A 90 -1.80 -16.02 -12.28
N THR A 91 -1.60 -15.25 -13.34
CA THR A 91 -0.92 -15.71 -14.55
C THR A 91 0.52 -16.10 -14.19
N PRO A 92 0.98 -17.29 -14.58
CA PRO A 92 2.33 -17.73 -14.26
C PRO A 92 3.40 -16.91 -14.99
N ALA A 93 4.66 -17.02 -14.54
CA ALA A 93 5.80 -16.61 -15.34
C ALA A 93 5.86 -17.37 -16.68
N SER A 94 6.61 -16.82 -17.65
CA SER A 94 6.79 -17.45 -18.95
C SER A 94 7.24 -18.91 -18.82
N GLY A 95 6.55 -19.82 -19.53
CA GLY A 95 6.80 -21.26 -19.46
C GLY A 95 6.13 -21.99 -18.28
N GLY A 96 5.42 -21.28 -17.40
CA GLY A 96 4.65 -21.92 -16.32
C GLY A 96 3.31 -22.52 -16.80
N ALA A 97 2.75 -23.43 -15.99
CA ALA A 97 1.50 -24.10 -16.28
C ALA A 97 0.31 -23.11 -16.29
N PRO A 98 -0.60 -23.17 -17.28
CA PRO A 98 -1.76 -22.29 -17.35
C PRO A 98 -2.61 -22.33 -16.07
N THR A 99 -3.03 -21.17 -15.60
CA THR A 99 -3.89 -21.03 -14.42
C THR A 99 -5.21 -20.36 -14.80
N ASN A 100 -6.23 -20.56 -13.96
CA ASN A 100 -7.53 -19.88 -14.09
C ASN A 100 -7.41 -18.42 -13.66
N ASN A 101 -6.93 -17.59 -14.60
CA ASN A 101 -6.48 -16.21 -14.37
C ASN A 101 -7.45 -15.13 -14.86
N THR A 102 -8.60 -15.52 -15.42
CA THR A 102 -9.52 -14.56 -16.06
C THR A 102 -10.96 -14.82 -15.65
N THR A 103 -11.67 -13.79 -15.21
CA THR A 103 -13.12 -13.84 -14.93
C THR A 103 -13.87 -12.83 -15.79
N GLN A 104 -15.13 -13.12 -16.12
CA GLN A 104 -16.03 -12.21 -16.83
C GLN A 104 -17.01 -11.58 -15.85
N MET A 105 -17.11 -10.26 -15.88
CA MET A 105 -18.12 -9.51 -15.13
C MET A 105 -19.45 -9.52 -15.87
N THR A 106 -20.55 -9.72 -15.14
CA THR A 106 -21.92 -9.56 -15.64
C THR A 106 -22.59 -8.44 -14.88
N VAL A 107 -23.43 -7.65 -15.57
CA VAL A 107 -24.20 -6.56 -14.95
C VAL A 107 -25.72 -6.69 -15.17
N SER A 108 -26.13 -7.69 -15.96
CA SER A 108 -27.53 -8.01 -16.25
C SER A 108 -27.71 -9.53 -16.28
N PRO A 109 -28.70 -10.11 -15.57
CA PRO A 109 -29.73 -9.41 -14.78
C PRO A 109 -29.22 -8.85 -13.44
N SER A 110 -28.01 -9.24 -12.99
CA SER A 110 -27.40 -8.76 -11.75
C SER A 110 -25.88 -8.68 -11.87
N LEU A 111 -25.25 -7.97 -10.92
CA LEU A 111 -23.80 -7.93 -10.79
C LEU A 111 -23.26 -9.33 -10.43
N GLY A 112 -22.28 -9.80 -11.18
CA GLY A 112 -21.66 -11.10 -10.96
C GLY A 112 -20.27 -11.20 -11.57
N LEU A 113 -19.55 -12.26 -11.18
CA LEU A 113 -18.28 -12.67 -11.76
C LEU A 113 -18.35 -14.17 -12.08
N SER A 114 -17.95 -14.54 -13.30
CA SER A 114 -17.90 -15.95 -13.72
C SER A 114 -16.82 -16.72 -12.95
N VAL A 115 -16.97 -18.04 -12.85
CA VAL A 115 -15.85 -18.90 -12.45
C VAL A 115 -14.65 -18.61 -13.35
N PRO A 116 -13.44 -18.39 -12.79
CA PRO A 116 -12.30 -18.03 -13.63
C PRO A 116 -11.88 -19.15 -14.57
N VAL A 117 -11.46 -18.77 -15.77
CA VAL A 117 -10.91 -19.63 -16.82
C VAL A 117 -9.49 -19.19 -17.16
N SER A 118 -8.74 -20.08 -17.81
CA SER A 118 -7.41 -19.73 -18.29
C SER A 118 -7.49 -18.99 -19.61
N THR A 119 -6.89 -17.79 -19.68
CA THR A 119 -6.68 -17.08 -20.94
C THR A 119 -5.25 -16.58 -21.07
N ALA A 120 -4.81 -16.43 -22.32
CA ALA A 120 -3.56 -15.75 -22.63
C ALA A 120 -3.76 -14.24 -22.62
N GLY A 121 -2.69 -13.49 -22.34
CA GLY A 121 -2.65 -12.04 -22.48
C GLY A 121 -2.58 -11.21 -21.19
N PRO A 122 -3.07 -11.67 -20.00
CA PRO A 122 -2.70 -11.00 -18.76
C PRO A 122 -1.20 -11.15 -18.50
N GLN A 123 -0.61 -10.18 -17.82
CA GLN A 123 0.82 -10.19 -17.50
C GLN A 123 1.14 -11.22 -16.39
N PRO A 124 2.36 -11.78 -16.35
CA PRO A 124 2.79 -12.60 -15.24
C PRO A 124 2.56 -11.93 -13.88
N GLY A 125 1.99 -12.66 -12.93
CA GLY A 125 1.62 -12.14 -11.62
C GLY A 125 0.29 -11.38 -11.58
N SER A 126 -0.42 -11.22 -12.70
CA SER A 126 -1.74 -10.59 -12.74
C SER A 126 -2.88 -11.56 -13.02
N PHE A 127 -4.09 -11.17 -12.64
CA PHE A 127 -5.34 -11.75 -13.11
C PHE A 127 -6.12 -10.71 -13.92
N ARG A 128 -7.09 -11.15 -14.71
CA ARG A 128 -7.93 -10.30 -15.56
C ARG A 128 -9.40 -10.34 -15.17
N ILE A 129 -10.02 -9.16 -15.13
CA ILE A 129 -11.47 -8.99 -15.12
C ILE A 129 -11.87 -8.41 -16.47
N VAL A 130 -12.72 -9.14 -17.20
CA VAL A 130 -13.29 -8.68 -18.48
C VAL A 130 -14.63 -8.02 -18.19
N THR A 131 -14.78 -6.76 -18.57
CA THR A 131 -16.03 -6.01 -18.36
C THR A 131 -17.00 -6.21 -19.52
N PRO A 132 -18.31 -6.32 -19.25
CA PRO A 132 -19.31 -6.46 -20.30
C PRO A 132 -19.61 -5.09 -20.91
N THR A 133 -20.50 -5.07 -21.89
CA THR A 133 -21.13 -3.83 -22.34
C THR A 133 -22.10 -3.33 -21.26
N PHE A 134 -22.01 -2.05 -20.91
CA PHE A 134 -22.99 -1.35 -20.08
C PHE A 134 -22.94 0.15 -20.42
N ASN A 135 -23.95 0.91 -19.98
CA ASN A 135 -23.97 2.36 -20.15
C ASN A 135 -23.33 3.04 -18.91
N PRO A 136 -22.12 3.61 -19.02
CA PRO A 136 -21.40 4.18 -17.89
C PRO A 136 -22.02 5.49 -17.36
N VAL A 137 -22.99 6.07 -18.09
CA VAL A 137 -23.76 7.24 -17.65
C VAL A 137 -24.91 6.82 -16.71
N LEU A 138 -25.47 5.62 -16.93
CA LEU A 138 -26.59 5.11 -16.13
C LEU A 138 -26.13 4.31 -14.91
N ALA A 139 -25.01 3.59 -15.04
CA ALA A 139 -24.45 2.80 -13.96
C ALA A 139 -22.93 2.76 -14.07
N GLN A 140 -22.27 2.94 -12.93
CA GLN A 140 -20.82 2.83 -12.81
C GLN A 140 -20.46 1.64 -11.92
N TYR A 141 -19.32 1.02 -12.21
CA TYR A 141 -18.86 -0.15 -11.51
C TYR A 141 -17.40 0.01 -11.10
N ASN A 142 -17.07 -0.53 -9.93
CA ASN A 142 -15.72 -0.71 -9.43
C ASN A 142 -15.30 -2.15 -9.65
N ALA A 143 -14.05 -2.37 -10.04
CA ALA A 143 -13.47 -3.71 -10.04
C ALA A 143 -11.99 -3.68 -9.66
N GLY A 144 -11.51 -4.79 -9.12
CA GLY A 144 -10.11 -4.93 -8.74
C GLY A 144 -9.87 -6.07 -7.77
N SER A 145 -8.86 -5.90 -6.93
CA SER A 145 -8.50 -6.87 -5.88
C SER A 145 -9.49 -6.80 -4.74
N ALA A 146 -10.09 -7.93 -4.40
CA ALA A 146 -10.96 -8.06 -3.25
C ALA A 146 -10.32 -8.89 -2.14
N VAL A 147 -10.91 -8.77 -0.97
CA VAL A 147 -10.62 -9.61 0.18
C VAL A 147 -11.92 -10.12 0.76
N GLN A 148 -11.86 -11.31 1.34
CA GLN A 148 -12.94 -11.90 2.09
C GLN A 148 -12.52 -12.06 3.55
N SER A 149 -13.32 -11.51 4.47
CA SER A 149 -13.12 -11.75 5.90
C SER A 149 -13.45 -13.20 6.24
N VAL A 150 -13.01 -13.66 7.42
CA VAL A 150 -13.40 -14.98 7.95
C VAL A 150 -14.91 -15.12 8.19
N SER A 151 -15.64 -14.00 8.34
CA SER A 151 -17.11 -13.97 8.44
C SER A 151 -17.82 -14.00 7.07
N GLY A 152 -17.06 -14.03 5.97
CA GLY A 152 -17.59 -14.03 4.60
C GLY A 152 -17.89 -12.64 4.03
N ALA A 153 -17.65 -11.57 4.78
CA ALA A 153 -17.84 -10.20 4.30
C ALA A 153 -16.84 -9.89 3.17
N ILE A 154 -17.34 -9.29 2.09
CA ILE A 154 -16.57 -8.96 0.90
C ILE A 154 -16.21 -7.47 0.95
N THR A 155 -14.96 -7.15 0.69
CA THR A 155 -14.52 -5.77 0.53
C THR A 155 -13.54 -5.70 -0.63
N LEU A 156 -13.77 -4.79 -1.58
CA LEU A 156 -12.73 -4.42 -2.53
C LEU A 156 -11.58 -3.80 -1.75
N SER A 157 -10.41 -4.42 -1.76
CA SER A 157 -9.24 -3.91 -1.04
C SER A 157 -8.68 -2.67 -1.74
N ASN A 158 -8.52 -2.80 -3.05
CA ASN A 158 -8.20 -1.70 -3.93
C ASN A 158 -8.84 -1.97 -5.30
N PHE A 159 -9.18 -0.91 -6.02
CA PHE A 159 -10.02 -1.00 -7.20
C PHE A 159 -9.88 0.24 -8.09
N VAL A 160 -10.42 0.14 -9.30
CA VAL A 160 -10.60 1.25 -10.22
C VAL A 160 -12.07 1.33 -10.65
N THR A 161 -12.51 2.50 -11.07
CA THR A 161 -13.75 2.63 -11.86
C THR A 161 -13.50 2.03 -13.23
N VAL A 162 -14.25 0.99 -13.59
CA VAL A 162 -14.06 0.30 -14.87
C VAL A 162 -14.88 0.90 -16.00
N GLN A 163 -14.36 0.76 -17.22
CA GLN A 163 -15.06 1.11 -18.45
C GLN A 163 -15.77 -0.12 -19.04
N PRO A 164 -16.83 0.07 -19.85
CA PRO A 164 -17.46 -1.04 -20.56
C PRO A 164 -16.52 -1.64 -21.62
N THR A 165 -16.69 -2.93 -21.90
CA THR A 165 -15.96 -3.66 -22.97
C THR A 165 -14.44 -3.55 -22.88
N SER A 166 -13.89 -3.56 -21.67
CA SER A 166 -12.46 -3.44 -21.40
C SER A 166 -11.91 -4.63 -20.61
N ASN A 167 -10.59 -4.79 -20.69
CA ASN A 167 -9.85 -5.69 -19.81
C ASN A 167 -9.23 -4.87 -18.69
N LEU A 168 -9.43 -5.32 -17.45
CA LEU A 168 -8.71 -4.83 -16.28
C LEU A 168 -7.76 -5.93 -15.82
N ASP A 169 -6.45 -5.71 -15.94
CA ASP A 169 -5.47 -6.60 -15.32
C ASP A 169 -5.06 -6.04 -13.96
N CYS A 170 -5.02 -6.92 -12.97
CA CYS A 170 -4.70 -6.60 -11.59
C CYS A 170 -3.56 -7.49 -11.13
N GLN A 171 -2.43 -6.90 -10.73
CA GLN A 171 -1.30 -7.58 -10.10
C GLN A 171 -1.32 -7.30 -8.59
N PRO A 172 -1.85 -8.22 -7.77
CA PRO A 172 -2.01 -7.99 -6.33
C PRO A 172 -0.66 -7.93 -5.61
N VAL A 173 -0.59 -7.11 -4.56
CA VAL A 173 0.56 -7.03 -3.66
C VAL A 173 0.12 -7.44 -2.26
N ILE A 174 0.75 -8.46 -1.68
CA ILE A 174 0.40 -9.00 -0.36
C ILE A 174 1.18 -8.32 0.77
N ILE A 175 1.15 -6.99 0.76
CA ILE A 175 1.68 -6.13 1.81
C ILE A 175 0.50 -5.43 2.48
N PHE A 176 0.40 -5.56 3.79
CA PHE A 176 -0.65 -4.98 4.59
C PHE A 176 -0.10 -3.88 5.50
N TYR A 177 -0.94 -2.90 5.78
CA TYR A 177 -0.62 -1.76 6.61
C TYR A 177 -1.58 -1.67 7.78
N VAL A 178 -1.05 -1.26 8.92
CA VAL A 178 -1.84 -0.88 10.11
C VAL A 178 -1.53 0.58 10.41
N GLN A 179 -2.57 1.39 10.58
CA GLN A 179 -2.41 2.81 10.90
C GLN A 179 -3.46 3.25 11.93
N THR A 180 -3.15 4.29 12.69
CA THR A 180 -4.12 4.97 13.56
C THR A 180 -4.98 5.95 12.77
N GLY A 181 -6.29 5.95 12.97
CA GLY A 181 -7.21 6.89 12.30
C GLY A 181 -8.65 6.39 12.32
N ASN A 182 -9.53 7.08 11.57
CA ASN A 182 -10.97 6.90 11.67
C ASN A 182 -11.63 6.32 10.41
N TYR A 183 -10.86 5.76 9.48
CA TYR A 183 -11.44 5.07 8.32
C TYR A 183 -12.12 3.78 8.75
N THR A 184 -13.38 3.62 8.36
CA THR A 184 -14.17 2.42 8.64
C THR A 184 -14.05 1.41 7.52
N ALA A 185 -14.22 0.12 7.84
CA ALA A 185 -14.17 -0.95 6.85
C ALA A 185 -15.14 -0.69 5.67
N GLY A 186 -14.65 -0.87 4.43
CA GLY A 186 -15.42 -0.66 3.20
C GLY A 186 -15.47 0.79 2.70
N THR A 187 -14.89 1.75 3.44
CA THR A 187 -14.76 3.14 3.00
C THR A 187 -13.45 3.42 2.29
N VAL A 188 -13.51 4.27 1.28
CA VAL A 188 -12.35 4.70 0.52
C VAL A 188 -11.43 5.51 1.43
N MET A 189 -10.13 5.23 1.37
CA MET A 189 -9.12 5.90 2.16
C MET A 189 -8.02 6.48 1.26
N ASN A 190 -7.32 7.49 1.78
CA ASN A 190 -6.14 8.03 1.12
C ASN A 190 -4.92 7.15 1.44
N PHE A 191 -4.55 6.27 0.50
CA PHE A 191 -3.40 5.38 0.65
C PHE A 191 -2.09 6.14 0.85
N THR A 192 -1.83 7.17 0.04
CA THR A 192 -0.57 7.93 0.07
C THR A 192 -0.33 8.55 1.43
N SER A 193 -1.33 9.21 2.03
CA SER A 193 -1.17 9.80 3.35
C SER A 193 -1.18 8.76 4.48
N SER A 194 -2.00 7.72 4.35
CA SER A 194 -2.18 6.72 5.43
C SER A 194 -1.01 5.75 5.54
N SER A 195 -0.33 5.45 4.42
CA SER A 195 0.83 4.54 4.39
C SER A 195 2.09 5.16 5.01
N ILE A 196 2.15 6.49 5.11
CA ILE A 196 3.24 7.19 5.80
C ILE A 196 3.21 6.80 7.28
N ASN A 197 4.33 6.28 7.77
CA ASN A 197 4.51 5.86 9.17
C ASN A 197 3.48 4.82 9.64
N ALA A 198 2.89 4.04 8.74
CA ALA A 198 2.08 2.89 9.10
C ALA A 198 2.97 1.68 9.46
N ALA A 199 2.46 0.76 10.27
CA ALA A 199 3.10 -0.54 10.46
C ALA A 199 2.99 -1.36 9.18
N VAL A 200 4.09 -1.92 8.69
CA VAL A 200 4.14 -2.68 7.44
C VAL A 200 4.24 -4.18 7.74
N CYS A 201 3.29 -4.96 7.25
CA CYS A 201 3.22 -6.41 7.35
C CYS A 201 3.38 -7.00 5.94
N ASP A 202 4.62 -7.34 5.57
CA ASP A 202 4.95 -7.89 4.25
C ASP A 202 4.85 -9.42 4.23
N ALA A 203 3.84 -9.95 3.54
CA ALA A 203 3.64 -11.39 3.38
C ALA A 203 4.31 -11.96 2.13
N THR A 204 4.96 -11.13 1.30
CA THR A 204 5.65 -11.56 0.06
C THR A 204 6.69 -12.65 0.31
N PRO A 205 7.47 -12.64 1.41
CA PRO A 205 8.41 -13.72 1.74
C PRO A 205 7.74 -15.01 2.25
N GLY A 206 6.41 -15.04 2.40
CA GLY A 206 5.65 -16.19 2.93
C GLY A 206 5.30 -16.11 4.41
N TYR A 207 5.46 -14.95 5.06
CA TYR A 207 4.99 -14.75 6.43
C TYR A 207 3.47 -14.69 6.49
N THR A 208 2.87 -15.41 7.43
CA THR A 208 1.40 -15.51 7.58
C THR A 208 0.90 -14.92 8.88
N THR A 209 1.80 -14.57 9.81
CA THR A 209 1.42 -14.01 11.11
C THR A 209 2.33 -12.85 11.48
N PHE A 210 1.72 -11.74 11.90
CA PHE A 210 2.42 -10.51 12.26
C PHE A 210 1.97 -10.04 13.64
N ASN A 211 2.92 -9.83 14.54
CA ASN A 211 2.67 -9.20 15.84
C ASN A 211 3.13 -7.75 15.78
N VAL A 212 2.17 -6.84 15.79
CA VAL A 212 2.34 -5.40 15.65
C VAL A 212 2.14 -4.73 17.00
N THR A 213 3.04 -3.82 17.35
CA THR A 213 2.95 -2.99 18.55
C THR A 213 2.97 -1.53 18.14
N TYR A 214 1.98 -0.77 18.57
CA TYR A 214 2.00 0.69 18.53
C TYR A 214 2.61 1.20 19.84
N ASN A 215 3.76 1.86 19.77
CA ASN A 215 4.54 2.27 20.93
C ASN A 215 4.06 3.61 21.50
N ALA A 216 4.49 3.93 22.73
CA ALA A 216 4.09 5.16 23.42
C ALA A 216 4.60 6.44 22.75
N ASP A 217 5.67 6.34 21.97
CA ASP A 217 6.26 7.43 21.17
C ASP A 217 5.62 7.57 19.78
N GLY A 218 4.60 6.77 19.46
CA GLY A 218 3.93 6.78 18.16
C GLY A 218 4.65 5.96 17.06
N THR A 219 5.71 5.23 17.42
CA THR A 219 6.40 4.31 16.50
C THR A 219 5.70 2.95 16.42
N TRP A 220 6.12 2.14 15.46
CA TRP A 220 5.65 0.76 15.37
C TRP A 220 6.79 -0.24 15.51
N THR A 221 6.45 -1.38 16.08
CA THR A 221 7.27 -2.59 16.05
C THR A 221 6.45 -3.71 15.41
N VAL A 222 6.99 -4.33 14.37
CA VAL A 222 6.37 -5.45 13.65
C VAL A 222 7.28 -6.66 13.74
N LYS A 223 6.75 -7.75 14.27
CA LYS A 223 7.42 -9.05 14.34
C LYS A 223 6.77 -10.00 13.34
N ASN A 224 7.55 -10.44 12.36
CA ASN A 224 7.15 -11.44 11.38
C ASN A 224 7.32 -12.82 12.02
N MET A 225 6.20 -13.52 12.15
CA MET A 225 6.15 -14.83 12.79
C MET A 225 5.99 -15.90 11.71
N ALA A 226 6.63 -17.04 11.93
CA ALA A 226 6.41 -18.23 11.11
C ALA A 226 6.27 -19.46 12.01
N LEU A 227 5.54 -20.46 11.51
CA LEU A 227 5.50 -21.76 12.16
C LEU A 227 6.87 -22.44 12.05
N ALA A 228 7.37 -22.95 13.17
CA ALA A 228 8.56 -23.79 13.22
C ALA A 228 8.43 -24.86 14.30
N ARG A 229 9.24 -25.91 14.18
CA ARG A 229 9.45 -26.83 15.30
C ARG A 229 10.30 -26.14 16.38
N LEU A 230 9.76 -26.10 17.58
CA LEU A 230 10.43 -25.62 18.78
C LEU A 230 11.39 -26.69 19.32
N ALA A 231 12.25 -26.30 20.26
CA ALA A 231 13.24 -27.18 20.88
C ALA A 231 12.61 -28.36 21.65
N ASP A 232 11.35 -28.23 22.06
CA ASP A 232 10.55 -29.28 22.71
C ASP A 232 9.85 -30.23 21.71
N GLY A 233 10.10 -30.06 20.41
CA GLY A 233 9.50 -30.86 19.34
C GLY A 233 8.08 -30.44 18.94
N GLN A 234 7.45 -29.47 19.63
CA GLN A 234 6.14 -28.94 19.25
C GLN A 234 6.25 -27.97 18.08
N VAL A 235 5.15 -27.77 17.36
CA VAL A 235 5.05 -26.72 16.34
C VAL A 235 4.53 -25.45 17.01
N GLY A 236 5.30 -24.37 16.92
CA GLY A 236 4.93 -23.07 17.50
C GLY A 236 5.28 -21.91 16.56
N LEU A 237 4.80 -20.72 16.91
CA LEU A 237 5.17 -19.48 16.22
C LEU A 237 6.51 -18.98 16.75
N VAL A 238 7.49 -18.84 15.86
CA VAL A 238 8.78 -18.21 16.16
C VAL A 238 8.92 -16.92 15.39
N GLU A 239 9.54 -15.93 16.04
CA GLU A 239 9.94 -14.69 15.38
C GLU A 239 11.03 -15.02 14.35
N ARG A 240 10.80 -14.65 13.09
CA ARG A 240 11.77 -14.81 12.00
C ARG A 240 12.50 -13.52 11.71
N SER A 241 11.83 -12.39 11.90
CA SER A 241 12.42 -11.06 11.82
C SER A 241 11.57 -10.06 12.58
N SER A 242 12.21 -9.01 13.10
CA SER A 242 11.54 -7.80 13.56
C SER A 242 11.96 -6.61 12.69
N GLY A 243 10.98 -5.78 12.37
CA GLY A 243 11.18 -4.46 11.80
C GLY A 243 10.40 -3.44 12.62
N GLY A 244 10.75 -2.17 12.51
CA GLY A 244 9.97 -1.10 13.11
C GLY A 244 9.97 0.10 12.19
N THR A 245 8.83 0.78 12.11
CA THR A 245 8.85 2.18 11.70
C THR A 245 9.23 2.95 12.96
N SER A 246 10.51 3.34 13.06
CA SER A 246 10.87 4.47 13.92
C SER A 246 9.99 5.67 13.54
N LEU A 247 9.93 6.73 14.35
CA LEU A 247 9.42 8.02 13.88
C LEU A 247 10.41 8.45 12.79
N ILE A 248 10.20 7.95 11.58
CA ILE A 248 10.79 8.51 10.39
C ILE A 248 9.97 9.78 10.24
N GLY A 249 10.42 10.85 10.92
CA GLY A 249 10.18 12.18 10.39
C GLY A 249 10.47 12.07 8.89
N ALA A 250 9.45 12.41 8.07
CA ALA A 250 9.43 12.32 6.62
C ALA A 250 10.78 11.90 6.04
N ALA A 251 10.92 10.65 5.57
CA ALA A 251 12.17 10.03 5.09
C ALA A 251 13.36 10.98 5.22
N GLY A 252 14.12 10.88 6.33
CA GLY A 252 15.20 11.81 6.65
C GLY A 252 16.00 12.16 5.40
N PRO A 253 16.44 13.43 5.25
CA PRO A 253 16.84 13.99 3.97
C PRO A 253 17.74 13.02 3.21
N ASN A 254 17.30 12.63 2.01
CA ASN A 254 18.00 11.69 1.15
C ASN A 254 18.95 12.39 0.17
N ALA A 255 18.97 13.72 0.17
CA ALA A 255 19.83 14.56 -0.65
C ALA A 255 20.66 15.53 0.20
N ASP A 256 21.94 15.64 -0.14
CA ASP A 256 22.89 16.59 0.42
C ASP A 256 23.25 17.63 -0.65
N VAL A 257 23.26 18.91 -0.25
CA VAL A 257 23.86 20.02 -1.00
C VAL A 257 25.11 20.46 -0.26
N LYS A 258 26.27 20.26 -0.88
CA LYS A 258 27.56 20.70 -0.36
C LYS A 258 28.02 21.97 -1.06
N ASN A 259 28.90 22.71 -0.40
CA ASN A 259 29.61 23.83 -1.03
C ASN A 259 30.35 23.39 -2.31
N GLU A 260 30.80 24.35 -3.09
CA GLU A 260 31.51 24.18 -4.37
C GLU A 260 32.69 23.20 -4.24
N ALA A 261 33.39 23.26 -3.11
CA ALA A 261 34.55 22.42 -2.80
C ALA A 261 34.21 20.99 -2.35
N GLY A 262 32.94 20.67 -2.10
CA GLY A 262 32.49 19.36 -1.63
C GLY A 262 32.92 19.00 -0.21
N THR A 263 33.41 19.97 0.57
CA THR A 263 34.01 19.76 1.90
C THR A 263 33.01 19.85 3.04
N ALA A 264 31.90 20.59 2.85
CA ALA A 264 30.88 20.78 3.89
C ALA A 264 29.48 20.67 3.29
N VAL A 265 28.58 19.98 4.01
CA VAL A 265 27.14 19.97 3.71
C VAL A 265 26.55 21.28 4.23
N ILE A 266 25.97 22.07 3.32
CA ILE A 266 25.41 23.40 3.62
C ILE A 266 23.88 23.37 3.72
N SER A 267 23.24 22.36 3.12
CA SER A 267 21.80 22.12 3.18
C SER A 267 21.50 20.65 2.87
N THR A 268 20.40 20.14 3.40
CA THR A 268 19.93 18.76 3.22
C THR A 268 18.46 18.80 2.82
N GLY A 269 17.98 17.85 2.01
CA GLY A 269 16.57 17.82 1.60
C GLY A 269 16.13 16.49 1.02
N THR A 270 15.02 16.50 0.30
CA THR A 270 14.43 15.30 -0.32
C THR A 270 14.45 15.42 -1.85
N ALA A 271 14.99 14.41 -2.52
CA ALA A 271 14.95 14.27 -3.97
C ALA A 271 14.26 12.96 -4.37
N ALA A 272 13.41 13.02 -5.40
CA ALA A 272 12.76 11.81 -5.95
C ALA A 272 13.75 10.92 -6.73
N ASN A 273 14.78 11.53 -7.33
CA ASN A 273 15.90 10.90 -8.03
C ASN A 273 17.04 11.93 -8.18
N PHE A 274 18.21 11.50 -8.65
CA PHE A 274 19.39 12.36 -8.86
C PHE A 274 19.74 12.54 -10.36
N ASN A 275 18.73 12.44 -11.24
CA ASN A 275 18.91 12.78 -12.65
C ASN A 275 18.89 14.30 -12.83
N LEU A 276 19.74 14.84 -13.69
CA LEU A 276 19.75 16.28 -13.96
C LEU A 276 18.62 16.66 -14.94
N PRO A 277 17.90 17.78 -14.71
CA PRO A 277 17.98 18.64 -13.53
C PRO A 277 17.37 17.96 -12.29
N VAL A 278 18.09 18.03 -11.16
CA VAL A 278 17.65 17.46 -9.89
C VAL A 278 16.88 18.51 -9.08
N THR A 279 15.70 18.13 -8.60
CA THR A 279 14.89 18.97 -7.71
C THR A 279 14.98 18.43 -6.29
N ILE A 280 15.37 19.30 -5.36
CA ILE A 280 15.43 19.01 -3.93
C ILE A 280 14.36 19.86 -3.23
N THR A 281 13.44 19.20 -2.55
CA THR A 281 12.40 19.82 -1.71
C THR A 281 12.77 19.69 -0.24
N ASN A 282 12.07 20.45 0.63
CA ASN A 282 12.29 20.43 2.08
C ASN A 282 13.75 20.73 2.47
N LEU A 283 14.39 21.68 1.80
CA LEU A 283 15.75 22.12 2.12
C LEU A 283 15.83 22.60 3.57
N SER A 284 16.80 22.10 4.32
CA SER A 284 17.01 22.46 5.73
C SER A 284 17.58 23.87 5.90
N ASN A 285 18.29 24.38 4.89
CA ASN A 285 18.82 25.74 4.87
C ASN A 285 18.78 26.34 3.45
N PRO A 286 17.59 26.73 2.94
CA PRO A 286 17.48 27.30 1.60
C PRO A 286 18.19 28.66 1.48
N GLY A 287 18.38 29.38 2.59
CA GLY A 287 19.08 30.68 2.61
C GLY A 287 20.59 30.59 2.35
N ALA A 288 21.20 29.40 2.54
CA ALA A 288 22.60 29.14 2.20
C ALA A 288 22.82 28.78 0.72
N ILE A 289 21.75 28.66 -0.07
CA ILE A 289 21.82 28.32 -1.49
C ILE A 289 21.47 29.57 -2.32
N HIS A 290 22.41 29.97 -3.16
CA HIS A 290 22.29 31.09 -4.07
C HIS A 290 22.08 30.61 -5.51
N ARG A 291 21.14 31.27 -6.20
CA ARG A 291 20.87 31.05 -7.62
C ARG A 291 22.10 31.42 -8.45
N LEU A 292 22.39 30.65 -9.49
CA LEU A 292 23.56 30.76 -10.37
C LEU A 292 24.92 30.51 -9.70
N SER A 293 24.91 29.87 -8.52
CA SER A 293 26.13 29.36 -7.88
C SER A 293 26.24 27.84 -8.05
N GLU A 294 27.46 27.33 -7.93
CA GLU A 294 27.78 25.92 -8.08
C GLU A 294 27.73 25.17 -6.75
N TYR A 295 27.30 23.91 -6.78
CA TYR A 295 27.22 23.07 -5.60
C TYR A 295 27.55 21.63 -5.96
N GLN A 296 27.96 20.86 -4.95
CA GLN A 296 28.09 19.41 -5.08
C GLN A 296 26.80 18.77 -4.55
N VAL A 297 26.01 18.18 -5.45
CA VAL A 297 24.68 17.64 -5.15
C VAL A 297 24.67 16.11 -5.33
N GLY A 298 24.09 15.38 -4.38
CA GLY A 298 24.02 13.93 -4.44
C GLY A 298 23.21 13.30 -3.30
N PRO A 299 23.02 11.97 -3.34
CA PRO A 299 22.40 11.25 -2.24
C PRO A 299 23.22 11.38 -0.96
N THR A 300 22.55 11.38 0.19
CA THR A 300 23.19 11.48 1.51
C THR A 300 24.27 10.40 1.67
N GLY A 301 25.52 10.82 1.86
CA GLY A 301 26.67 9.92 1.97
C GLY A 301 27.09 9.19 0.68
N GLY A 302 26.51 9.51 -0.47
CA GLY A 302 26.79 8.88 -1.76
C GLY A 302 27.63 9.73 -2.72
N PRO A 303 27.62 9.41 -4.04
CA PRO A 303 28.41 10.16 -5.02
C PRO A 303 27.80 11.54 -5.31
N TYR A 304 28.63 12.57 -5.32
CA TYR A 304 28.22 13.96 -5.59
C TYR A 304 28.58 14.37 -7.01
N ARG A 305 27.78 15.26 -7.59
CA ARG A 305 28.04 15.88 -8.90
C ARG A 305 28.02 17.40 -8.77
N GLY A 306 28.97 18.06 -9.43
CA GLY A 306 28.93 19.50 -9.62
C GLY A 306 27.68 19.88 -10.41
N SER A 307 26.86 20.78 -9.87
CA SER A 307 25.64 21.26 -10.49
C SER A 307 25.41 22.73 -10.11
N MET A 308 24.91 23.53 -11.06
CA MET A 308 24.53 24.91 -10.84
C MET A 308 23.08 25.00 -10.33
N CYS A 309 22.84 25.79 -9.28
CA CYS A 309 21.48 26.08 -8.81
C CYS A 309 20.76 27.03 -9.80
N THR A 310 19.81 26.53 -10.58
CA THR A 310 19.08 27.34 -11.59
C THR A 310 17.82 28.00 -11.04
N ALA A 311 17.23 27.41 -10.01
CA ALA A 311 16.10 27.97 -9.27
C ALA A 311 16.20 27.65 -7.78
N ILE A 312 15.83 28.60 -6.93
CA ILE A 312 15.70 28.43 -5.48
C ILE A 312 14.49 29.23 -5.02
N ASP A 313 13.59 28.60 -4.28
CA ASP A 313 12.46 29.24 -3.61
C ASP A 313 12.57 28.99 -2.11
N ALA A 314 12.91 30.05 -1.38
CA ALA A 314 13.05 30.00 0.07
C ALA A 314 11.70 29.81 0.79
N THR A 315 10.58 30.17 0.15
CA THR A 315 9.23 30.04 0.71
C THR A 315 8.76 28.59 0.72
N THR A 316 9.07 27.86 -0.35
CA THR A 316 8.74 26.43 -0.49
C THR A 316 9.93 25.52 -0.18
N ALA A 317 11.06 26.08 0.29
CA ALA A 317 12.31 25.38 0.57
C ALA A 317 12.73 24.41 -0.55
N THR A 318 12.62 24.85 -1.80
CA THR A 318 12.84 24.01 -2.99
C THR A 318 13.92 24.58 -3.88
N GLY A 319 14.88 23.75 -4.29
CA GLY A 319 15.97 24.12 -5.19
C GLY A 319 16.10 23.17 -6.39
N THR A 320 16.43 23.72 -7.54
CA THR A 320 16.66 22.97 -8.79
C THR A 320 18.10 23.14 -9.25
N PHE A 321 18.78 22.04 -9.52
CA PHE A 321 20.20 22.02 -9.90
C PHE A 321 20.39 21.32 -11.24
N SER A 322 21.11 21.95 -12.16
CA SER A 322 21.42 21.41 -13.50
C SER A 322 22.93 21.36 -13.75
N SER A 323 23.34 20.67 -14.81
CA SER A 323 24.71 20.79 -15.35
C SER A 323 25.05 22.23 -15.69
#